data_AF-A0A956R2M8-F1
#
_entry.id   AF-A0A956R2M8-F1
#
_cell.length_a   1.000
_cell.length_b   1.000
_cell.length_c   1.000
_cell.angle_alpha   90.00
_cell.angle_beta   90.00
_cell.angle_gamma   90.00
#
_symmetry.space_group_name_H-M   'P 1'
#
loop_
_entity.id
_entity.type
_entity.pdbx_description
1 polymer ?
#
loop_
_entity_poly.entity_id
_entity_poly.type
_entity_poly.pdbx_seq_one_letter_code
_entity_poly.pdbx_strand_id
1 'polypeptide(L)'
;ALARVWQGRGLRMDAVLGHSMGEIAAACVAGALSLDDGARVIARRSRIARELAAGRGEMAVVELTIAEAEAAVADHARAQAVAVAVHNGPRSCVLSGEPAALSEILVALEARGVFCRRVKVDYASHSPLMLPLIEPVRDALAALEPRAATVPMLSTVRADWIAGEALTPDYWATNLAARVRFAEAIERLASASATGPSAAWGTTPRVFLEIGPHPVLTAAIADAARADRPLRALASLRRGEDDGRCITEVLEAVGAVSDARADDPGDARADDPRLRELSSPAFAAGLRVVEGRLDPRRTRYLDDHRVGGARVVAGAELALAASAAIRQLGLGADLEALTIPTALVLAEAAPLQVLLRDADEHGQRLELLARAAQSWTLHLRGRRATGTEAIGALIDDFTDDPALARRPDVDALYRELGERGLDYGPAFRRLRALSHDGRRFAAVLGTATDAGEPGPWARAIANLDAAFQALVSLSEGPGALVPVAIERLSLPGDPAQATAARGWIRRREADGGLLGDVALFDDAGTALAWVRGLELAPLTGLRTSAAELIEARWQRVSPGPRRGAARVWLIGDDD
;
A
#
# COMPACT_ATOMS: atom_id res chain seq x y z
N ALA A 1 19.37 5.54 -15.53
CA ALA A 1 18.85 4.32 -16.21
C ALA A 1 17.37 4.08 -15.87
N LEU A 2 17.00 3.95 -14.60
CA LEU A 2 15.62 3.67 -14.15
C LEU A 2 14.56 4.61 -14.74
N ALA A 3 14.81 5.93 -14.81
CA ALA A 3 13.86 6.84 -15.44
C ALA A 3 13.57 6.50 -16.92
N ARG A 4 14.57 6.04 -17.69
CA ARG A 4 14.38 5.59 -19.08
C ARG A 4 13.61 4.28 -19.16
N VAL A 5 13.83 3.37 -18.21
CA VAL A 5 13.06 2.11 -18.06
C VAL A 5 11.57 2.41 -17.87
N TRP A 6 11.24 3.46 -17.13
CA TRP A 6 9.87 3.96 -16.95
C TRP A 6 9.31 4.65 -18.19
N GLN A 7 10.08 5.54 -18.81
CA GLN A 7 9.68 6.19 -20.07
C GLN A 7 9.41 5.17 -21.18
N GLY A 8 10.25 4.14 -21.30
CA GLY A 8 10.07 3.03 -22.25
C GLY A 8 8.83 2.17 -21.98
N ARG A 9 8.25 2.27 -20.77
CA ARG A 9 6.98 1.63 -20.39
C ARG A 9 5.77 2.58 -20.51
N GLY A 10 5.96 3.73 -21.14
CA GLY A 10 4.88 4.70 -21.40
C GLY A 10 4.64 5.71 -20.29
N LEU A 11 5.39 5.67 -19.18
CA LEU A 11 5.25 6.69 -18.13
C LEU A 11 5.85 8.01 -18.59
N ARG A 12 5.02 9.06 -18.56
CA ARG A 12 5.43 10.44 -18.82
C ARG A 12 5.52 11.19 -17.50
N MET A 13 6.63 11.91 -17.29
CA MET A 13 6.87 12.68 -16.08
C MET A 13 6.40 14.11 -16.32
N ASP A 14 5.44 14.58 -15.51
CA ASP A 14 4.97 15.97 -15.58
C ASP A 14 5.99 16.95 -14.97
N ALA A 15 6.75 16.49 -13.99
CA ALA A 15 7.88 17.20 -13.42
C ALA A 15 8.90 16.24 -12.81
N VAL A 16 10.10 16.75 -12.57
CA VAL A 16 11.15 16.06 -11.83
C VAL A 16 11.71 16.96 -10.73
N LEU A 17 12.13 16.33 -9.63
CA LEU A 17 12.96 16.94 -8.61
C LEU A 17 13.96 15.89 -8.11
N GLY A 18 15.00 16.33 -7.42
CA GLY A 18 15.94 15.42 -6.78
C GLY A 18 16.25 15.86 -5.36
N HIS A 19 16.73 14.93 -4.55
CA HIS A 19 17.16 15.19 -3.19
C HIS A 19 18.68 15.20 -3.14
N SER A 20 19.30 16.31 -2.71
CA SER A 20 20.76 16.42 -2.64
C SER A 20 21.39 16.07 -4.01
N MET A 21 22.29 15.09 -4.07
CA MET A 21 22.94 14.59 -5.28
C MET A 21 21.94 14.02 -6.31
N GLY A 22 20.76 13.57 -5.88
CA GLY A 22 19.69 13.13 -6.77
C GLY A 22 19.20 14.20 -7.74
N GLU A 23 19.43 15.48 -7.47
CA GLU A 23 19.13 16.55 -8.44
C GLU A 23 19.91 16.42 -9.75
N ILE A 24 21.09 15.80 -9.73
CA ILE A 24 21.90 15.59 -10.94
C ILE A 24 21.19 14.59 -11.86
N ALA A 25 20.65 13.51 -11.30
CA ALA A 25 19.82 12.57 -12.05
C ALA A 25 18.54 13.23 -12.56
N ALA A 26 17.88 14.06 -11.74
CA ALA A 26 16.70 14.81 -12.15
C ALA A 26 17.02 15.77 -13.33
N ALA A 27 18.15 16.47 -13.30
CA ALA A 27 18.61 17.35 -14.37
C ALA A 27 18.86 16.59 -15.69
N CYS A 28 19.41 15.37 -15.60
CA CYS A 28 19.58 14.51 -16.76
C CYS A 28 18.24 14.04 -17.34
N VAL A 29 17.29 13.67 -16.49
CA VAL A 29 15.93 13.25 -16.90
C VAL A 29 15.14 14.42 -17.48
N ALA A 30 15.34 15.63 -16.95
CA ALA A 30 14.78 16.87 -17.47
C ALA A 30 15.31 17.25 -18.86
N GLY A 31 16.42 16.64 -19.31
CA GLY A 31 17.13 17.03 -20.53
C GLY A 31 18.01 18.27 -20.36
N ALA A 32 18.08 18.83 -19.15
CA ALA A 32 18.86 20.03 -18.86
C ALA A 32 20.38 19.76 -18.82
N LEU A 33 20.78 18.53 -18.51
CA LEU A 33 22.16 18.05 -18.64
C LEU A 33 22.22 16.80 -19.52
N SER A 34 23.34 16.61 -20.25
CA SER A 34 23.63 15.31 -20.85
C SER A 34 23.96 14.28 -19.76
N LEU A 35 23.95 12.99 -20.12
CA LEU A 35 24.46 11.95 -19.22
C LEU A 35 25.96 12.15 -18.91
N ASP A 36 26.74 12.62 -19.89
CA ASP A 36 28.17 12.87 -19.70
C ASP A 36 28.41 14.03 -18.74
N ASP A 37 27.63 15.11 -18.86
CA ASP A 37 27.65 16.24 -17.94
C ASP A 37 27.19 15.83 -16.55
N GLY A 38 26.09 15.09 -16.43
CA GLY A 38 25.61 14.57 -15.15
C GLY A 38 26.64 13.68 -14.46
N ALA A 39 27.27 12.77 -15.21
CA ALA A 39 28.37 11.94 -14.72
C ALA A 39 29.58 12.78 -14.32
N ARG A 40 29.90 13.85 -15.07
CA ARG A 40 30.95 14.80 -14.71
C ARG A 40 30.66 15.52 -13.40
N VAL A 41 29.43 16.00 -13.20
CA VAL A 41 29.02 16.63 -11.93
C VAL A 41 29.22 15.66 -10.77
N ILE A 42 28.63 14.46 -10.83
CA ILE A 42 28.75 13.45 -9.76
C ILE A 42 30.23 13.11 -9.51
N ALA A 43 30.96 12.70 -10.54
CA ALA A 43 32.32 12.19 -10.37
C ALA A 43 33.31 13.25 -9.86
N ARG A 44 33.22 14.48 -10.36
CA ARG A 44 34.13 15.58 -9.95
C ARG A 44 33.79 16.08 -8.56
N ARG A 45 32.51 16.34 -8.28
CA ARG A 45 32.04 16.79 -6.96
C ARG A 45 32.37 15.78 -5.87
N SER A 46 32.06 14.49 -6.08
CA SER A 46 32.32 13.44 -5.08
C SER A 46 33.81 13.24 -4.83
N ARG A 47 34.65 13.34 -5.86
CA ARG A 47 36.12 13.29 -5.70
C ARG A 47 36.63 14.44 -4.84
N ILE A 48 36.23 15.66 -5.16
CA ILE A 48 36.63 16.86 -4.41
C ILE A 48 36.15 16.78 -2.96
N ALA A 49 34.90 16.36 -2.73
CA ALA A 49 34.36 16.15 -1.40
C ALA A 49 35.19 15.13 -0.60
N ARG A 50 35.52 14.00 -1.22
CA ARG A 50 36.36 12.97 -0.59
C ARG A 50 37.78 13.48 -0.29
N GLU A 51 38.39 14.23 -1.19
CA GLU A 51 39.78 14.70 -1.03
C GLU A 51 39.89 15.83 0.01
N LEU A 52 38.91 16.73 0.07
CA LEU A 52 38.99 17.95 0.87
C LEU A 52 38.18 17.92 2.16
N ALA A 53 37.15 17.06 2.27
CA ALA A 53 36.20 17.05 3.38
C ALA A 53 36.05 15.71 4.13
N ALA A 54 36.57 14.60 3.61
CA ALA A 54 36.49 13.30 4.29
C ALA A 54 37.13 13.35 5.69
N GLY A 55 36.45 12.76 6.67
CA GLY A 55 36.82 12.75 8.09
C GLY A 55 36.61 14.08 8.82
N ARG A 56 36.07 15.12 8.18
CA ARG A 56 35.94 16.47 8.78
C ARG A 56 34.52 16.82 9.21
N GLY A 57 33.54 15.98 8.91
CA GLY A 57 32.15 16.25 9.26
C GLY A 57 31.30 14.99 9.36
N GLU A 58 30.15 15.13 10.01
CA GLU A 58 29.15 14.08 10.15
C GLU A 58 27.76 14.63 9.80
N MET A 59 26.81 13.72 9.59
CA MET A 59 25.41 14.05 9.39
C MET A 59 24.52 13.12 10.24
N ALA A 60 23.39 13.65 10.73
CA ALA A 60 22.43 12.86 11.50
C ALA A 60 20.99 13.28 11.22
N VAL A 61 20.12 12.29 11.02
CA VAL A 61 18.67 12.47 10.95
C VAL A 61 18.15 12.72 12.36
N VAL A 62 17.27 13.71 12.51
CA VAL A 62 16.60 14.06 13.77
C VAL A 62 15.09 14.18 13.57
N GLU A 63 14.31 13.70 14.54
CA GLU A 63 12.84 13.76 14.50
C GLU A 63 12.29 15.09 15.04
N LEU A 64 12.63 16.18 14.34
CA LEU A 64 12.26 17.55 14.69
C LEU A 64 11.57 18.26 13.53
N THR A 65 10.70 19.21 13.85
CA THR A 65 10.27 20.23 12.87
C THR A 65 11.45 21.11 12.46
N ILE A 66 11.32 21.81 11.34
CA ILE A 66 12.38 22.71 10.86
C ILE A 66 12.72 23.81 11.89
N ALA A 67 11.71 24.38 12.55
CA ALA A 67 11.89 25.42 13.55
C ALA A 67 12.62 24.90 14.81
N GLU A 68 12.27 23.69 15.27
CA GLU A 68 12.94 23.06 16.42
C GLU A 68 14.39 22.68 16.10
N ALA A 69 14.66 22.19 14.88
CA ALA A 69 16.01 21.86 14.44
C ALA A 69 16.88 23.12 14.34
N GLU A 70 16.33 24.23 13.82
CA GLU A 70 17.02 25.52 13.77
C GLU A 70 17.31 26.08 15.16
N ALA A 71 16.35 26.00 16.08
CA ALA A 71 16.55 26.40 17.47
C ALA A 71 17.63 25.55 18.17
N ALA A 72 17.60 24.23 17.99
CA ALA A 72 18.58 23.32 18.58
C ALA A 72 20.02 23.61 18.09
N VAL A 73 20.19 24.06 16.85
CA VAL A 73 21.49 24.49 16.32
C VAL A 73 21.87 25.88 16.81
N ALA A 74 20.94 26.84 16.80
CA ALA A 74 21.19 28.23 17.18
C ALA A 74 21.55 28.39 18.67
N ASP A 75 20.93 27.60 19.55
CA ASP A 75 21.16 27.62 21.00
C ASP A 75 22.50 26.98 21.40
N HIS A 76 23.19 26.33 20.46
CA HIS A 76 24.45 25.64 20.72
C HIS A 76 25.65 26.59 20.71
N ALA A 77 26.59 26.43 21.65
CA ALA A 77 27.78 27.28 21.77
C ALA A 77 28.66 27.31 20.49
N ARG A 78 28.52 26.29 19.64
CA ARG A 78 29.24 26.15 18.36
C ARG A 78 28.28 26.16 17.16
N ALA A 79 27.21 26.97 17.21
CA ALA A 79 26.17 27.07 16.17
C ALA A 79 26.72 27.26 14.75
N GLN A 80 27.87 27.92 14.58
CA GLN A 80 28.52 28.13 13.27
C GLN A 80 29.10 26.85 12.65
N ALA A 81 29.30 25.80 13.45
CA ALA A 81 29.92 24.54 13.05
C ALA A 81 28.90 23.45 12.66
N VAL A 82 27.60 23.71 12.82
CA VAL A 82 26.51 22.78 12.50
C VAL A 82 25.43 23.54 11.74
N ALA A 83 24.80 22.90 10.76
CA ALA A 83 23.68 23.44 10.01
C ALA A 83 22.54 22.43 9.95
N VAL A 84 21.32 22.94 9.77
CA VAL A 84 20.20 22.11 9.30
C VAL A 84 20.39 21.92 7.79
N ALA A 85 20.93 20.77 7.42
CA ALA A 85 21.30 20.40 6.06
C ALA A 85 20.11 20.04 5.18
N VAL A 86 19.10 19.40 5.75
CA VAL A 86 17.96 18.86 4.98
C VAL A 86 16.68 19.03 5.78
N HIS A 87 15.63 19.51 5.12
CA HIS A 87 14.26 19.47 5.58
C HIS A 87 13.49 18.44 4.74
N ASN A 88 13.28 17.23 5.29
CA ASN A 88 12.65 16.11 4.57
C ASN A 88 11.13 16.14 4.68
N GLY A 89 10.60 16.54 5.84
CA GLY A 89 9.16 16.52 6.08
C GLY A 89 8.79 17.16 7.42
N PRO A 90 7.51 17.10 7.83
CA PRO A 90 6.98 17.86 8.97
C PRO A 90 7.76 17.68 10.27
N ARG A 91 8.31 16.49 10.51
CA ARG A 91 9.12 16.15 11.69
C ARG A 91 10.40 15.39 11.33
N SER A 92 10.96 15.64 10.14
CA SER A 92 12.18 14.95 9.69
C SER A 92 13.17 15.95 9.12
N CYS A 93 14.26 16.15 9.85
CA CYS A 93 15.38 17.01 9.45
C CYS A 93 16.70 16.23 9.48
N VAL A 94 17.72 16.77 8.81
CA VAL A 94 19.11 16.29 8.94
C VAL A 94 19.99 17.44 9.39
N LEU A 95 20.73 17.21 10.45
CA LEU A 95 21.80 18.10 10.91
C LEU A 95 23.14 17.64 10.32
N SER A 96 24.00 18.57 9.95
CA SER A 96 25.37 18.26 9.52
C SER A 96 26.37 19.29 10.03
N GLY A 97 27.58 18.85 10.34
CA GLY A 97 28.60 19.74 10.88
C GLY A 97 29.83 19.03 11.40
N GLU A 98 30.62 19.74 12.19
CA GLU A 98 31.79 19.18 12.88
C GLU A 98 31.38 18.03 13.82
N PRO A 99 32.12 16.90 13.85
CA PRO A 99 31.70 15.72 14.62
C PRO A 99 31.44 15.98 16.11
N ALA A 100 32.31 16.77 16.75
CA ALA A 100 32.19 17.09 18.18
C ALA A 100 30.94 17.95 18.46
N ALA A 101 30.76 19.04 17.70
CA ALA A 101 29.62 19.94 17.87
C ALA A 101 28.29 19.24 17.55
N LEU A 102 28.26 18.42 16.49
CA LEU A 102 27.09 17.61 16.18
C LEU A 102 26.77 16.63 17.31
N SER A 103 27.79 15.93 17.83
CA SER A 103 27.58 14.96 18.92
C SER A 103 27.03 15.61 20.19
N GLU A 104 27.46 16.81 20.55
CA GLU A 104 26.94 17.57 21.70
C GLU A 104 25.45 17.88 21.53
N ILE A 105 25.03 18.35 20.35
CA ILE A 105 23.62 18.60 20.02
C ILE A 105 22.80 17.30 20.08
N LEU A 106 23.29 16.22 19.47
CA LEU A 106 22.57 14.94 19.45
C LEU A 106 22.37 14.38 20.87
N VAL A 107 23.38 14.46 21.74
CA VAL A 107 23.26 14.03 23.15
C VAL A 107 22.20 14.86 23.88
N ALA A 108 22.16 16.18 23.66
CA ALA A 108 21.15 17.04 24.27
C ALA A 108 19.73 16.74 23.77
N LEU A 109 19.58 16.41 22.48
CA LEU A 109 18.32 16.00 21.87
C LEU A 109 17.85 14.62 22.37
N GLU A 110 18.75 13.64 22.42
CA GLU A 110 18.47 12.30 22.95
C GLU A 110 18.06 12.35 24.42
N ALA A 111 18.70 13.20 25.24
CA ALA A 111 18.31 13.43 26.63
C ALA A 111 16.89 14.00 26.78
N ARG A 112 16.36 14.65 25.74
CA ARG A 112 14.97 15.14 25.64
C ARG A 112 14.01 14.14 25.00
N GLY A 113 14.47 12.92 24.68
CA GLY A 113 13.68 11.88 24.04
C GLY A 113 13.47 12.06 22.54
N VAL A 114 14.28 12.90 21.87
CA VAL A 114 14.20 13.10 20.42
C VAL A 114 14.99 12.00 19.70
N PHE A 115 14.37 11.34 18.73
CA PHE A 115 15.05 10.33 17.92
C PHE A 115 16.17 10.96 17.08
N CYS A 116 17.36 10.37 17.17
CA CYS A 116 18.55 10.76 16.43
C CYS A 116 19.20 9.53 15.77
N ARG A 117 19.61 9.64 14.51
CA ARG A 117 20.34 8.57 13.81
C ARG A 117 21.40 9.14 12.89
N ARG A 118 22.67 8.78 13.13
CA ARG A 118 23.79 9.14 12.24
C ARG A 118 23.60 8.53 10.85
N VAL A 119 23.93 9.33 9.84
CA VAL A 119 24.00 8.90 8.44
C VAL A 119 25.42 8.40 8.18
N LYS A 120 25.56 7.31 7.44
CA LYS A 120 26.86 6.74 7.10
C LYS A 120 27.55 7.59 6.02
N VAL A 121 28.13 8.71 6.42
CA VAL A 121 28.93 9.63 5.61
C VAL A 121 29.99 10.25 6.49
N ASP A 122 31.19 10.49 5.96
CA ASP A 122 32.34 11.02 6.69
C ASP A 122 32.64 12.49 6.38
N TYR A 123 31.67 13.19 5.76
CA TYR A 123 31.71 14.64 5.55
C TYR A 123 30.32 15.27 5.70
N ALA A 124 30.28 16.54 6.10
CA ALA A 124 29.05 17.28 6.39
C ALA A 124 28.52 18.04 5.16
N SER A 125 27.82 17.34 4.27
CA SER A 125 27.13 17.99 3.13
C SER A 125 26.12 19.04 3.60
N HIS A 126 25.86 20.05 2.76
CA HIS A 126 24.84 21.08 3.01
C HIS A 126 25.10 21.90 4.30
N SER A 127 26.38 22.19 4.55
CA SER A 127 26.84 22.95 5.71
C SER A 127 27.93 23.96 5.33
N PRO A 128 28.26 24.91 6.23
CA PRO A 128 29.41 25.80 6.06
C PRO A 128 30.74 25.08 5.81
N LEU A 129 30.90 23.82 6.24
CA LEU A 129 32.11 23.03 5.98
C LEU A 129 32.34 22.74 4.50
N MET A 130 31.32 22.91 3.65
CA MET A 130 31.43 22.77 2.19
C MET A 130 31.87 24.07 1.48
N LEU A 131 31.91 25.22 2.17
CA LEU A 131 32.32 26.49 1.56
C LEU A 131 33.71 26.44 0.90
N PRO A 132 34.74 25.79 1.48
CA PRO A 132 36.04 25.67 0.82
C PRO A 132 36.03 24.85 -0.48
N LEU A 133 34.98 24.07 -0.73
CA LEU A 133 34.85 23.21 -1.91
C LEU A 133 34.14 23.94 -3.07
N ILE A 134 33.58 25.14 -2.85
CA ILE A 134 32.83 25.88 -3.86
C ILE A 134 33.68 26.18 -5.10
N GLU A 135 34.85 26.81 -4.92
CA GLU A 135 35.72 27.17 -6.05
C GLU A 135 36.28 25.93 -6.78
N PRO A 136 36.82 24.91 -6.06
CA PRO A 136 37.26 23.68 -6.73
C PRO A 136 36.15 22.98 -7.53
N VAL A 137 34.92 22.96 -7.02
CA VAL A 137 33.77 22.37 -7.74
C VAL A 137 33.41 23.20 -8.96
N ARG A 138 33.36 24.53 -8.84
CA ARG A 138 33.10 25.44 -9.96
C ARG A 138 34.11 25.23 -11.09
N ASP A 139 35.40 25.25 -10.77
CA ASP A 139 36.49 25.08 -11.75
C ASP A 139 36.42 23.72 -12.44
N ALA A 140 36.20 22.65 -11.66
CA ALA A 140 36.12 21.29 -12.21
C ALA A 140 34.92 21.08 -13.14
N LEU A 141 33.91 21.96 -13.06
CA LEU A 141 32.68 21.91 -13.83
C LEU A 141 32.59 23.03 -14.88
N ALA A 142 33.63 23.86 -15.07
CA ALA A 142 33.60 25.03 -15.97
C ALA A 142 33.13 24.73 -17.41
N ALA A 143 33.29 23.49 -17.88
CA ALA A 143 32.89 23.05 -19.21
C ALA A 143 31.47 22.45 -19.30
N LEU A 144 30.63 22.59 -18.25
CA LEU A 144 29.24 22.15 -18.32
C LEU A 144 28.45 22.97 -19.34
N GLU A 145 27.54 22.30 -20.05
CA GLU A 145 26.62 22.93 -20.99
C GLU A 145 25.16 22.68 -20.59
N PRO A 146 24.63 23.43 -19.60
CA PRO A 146 23.23 23.35 -19.22
C PRO A 146 22.32 23.84 -20.35
N ARG A 147 21.17 23.19 -20.51
CA ARG A 147 20.22 23.44 -21.60
C ARG A 147 18.80 23.61 -21.08
N ALA A 148 17.93 24.15 -21.93
CA ALA A 148 16.50 24.21 -21.68
C ALA A 148 15.96 22.81 -21.31
N ALA A 149 15.22 22.73 -20.20
CA ALA A 149 14.62 21.49 -19.74
C ALA A 149 13.38 21.16 -20.59
N THR A 150 13.26 19.90 -21.04
CA THR A 150 12.06 19.38 -21.72
C THR A 150 11.00 18.86 -20.75
N VAL A 151 11.42 18.46 -19.54
CA VAL A 151 10.51 18.16 -18.42
C VAL A 151 10.74 19.21 -17.34
N PRO A 152 9.70 19.87 -16.82
CA PRO A 152 9.83 20.85 -15.74
C PRO A 152 10.61 20.31 -14.55
N MET A 153 11.61 21.07 -14.09
CA MET A 153 12.42 20.71 -12.93
C MET A 153 12.15 21.65 -11.76
N LEU A 154 11.91 21.07 -10.59
CA LEU A 154 11.80 21.79 -9.32
C LEU A 154 13.09 21.61 -8.51
N SER A 155 13.73 22.72 -8.14
CA SER A 155 14.97 22.72 -7.35
C SER A 155 14.65 22.63 -5.86
N THR A 156 15.31 21.73 -5.15
CA THR A 156 15.29 21.67 -3.67
C THR A 156 16.29 22.65 -3.04
N VAL A 157 17.22 23.19 -3.81
CA VAL A 157 18.05 24.34 -3.39
C VAL A 157 17.25 25.63 -3.38
N ARG A 158 16.22 25.75 -4.23
CA ARG A 158 15.33 26.93 -4.32
C ARG A 158 13.97 26.72 -3.66
N ALA A 159 13.51 25.48 -3.53
CA ALA A 159 12.12 25.11 -3.26
C ALA A 159 11.14 25.69 -4.31
N ASP A 160 11.61 25.87 -5.54
CA ASP A 160 10.81 26.42 -6.64
C ASP A 160 11.33 25.93 -8.00
N TRP A 161 10.57 26.23 -9.05
CA TRP A 161 10.92 25.90 -10.43
C TRP A 161 12.27 26.51 -10.84
N ILE A 162 13.03 25.78 -11.63
CA ILE A 162 14.32 26.22 -12.17
C ILE A 162 14.41 25.99 -13.67
N ALA A 163 14.90 26.99 -14.40
CA ALA A 163 15.24 26.84 -15.81
C ALA A 163 16.47 25.94 -15.95
N GLY A 164 16.48 25.05 -16.95
CA GLY A 164 17.57 24.08 -17.11
C GLY A 164 18.93 24.75 -17.37
N GLU A 165 18.93 25.89 -18.06
CA GLU A 165 20.10 26.74 -18.33
C GLU A 165 20.72 27.31 -17.05
N ALA A 166 19.94 27.39 -15.97
CA ALA A 166 20.42 27.88 -14.68
C ALA A 166 21.16 26.80 -13.86
N LEU A 167 21.27 25.56 -14.35
CA LEU A 167 22.01 24.47 -13.69
C LEU A 167 23.52 24.53 -14.00
N THR A 168 24.09 25.72 -13.82
CA THR A 168 25.49 26.07 -14.10
C THR A 168 26.46 25.47 -13.06
N PRO A 169 27.79 25.56 -13.27
CA PRO A 169 28.77 25.20 -12.24
C PRO A 169 28.51 25.85 -10.88
N ASP A 170 28.08 27.11 -10.88
CA ASP A 170 27.69 27.83 -9.66
C ASP A 170 26.51 27.17 -8.94
N TYR A 171 25.52 26.70 -9.69
CA TYR A 171 24.39 25.99 -9.12
C TYR A 171 24.84 24.71 -8.42
N TRP A 172 25.70 23.91 -9.04
CA TRP A 172 26.16 22.64 -8.46
C TRP A 172 27.10 22.83 -7.27
N ALA A 173 27.92 23.89 -7.27
CA ALA A 173 28.68 24.29 -6.10
C ALA A 173 27.74 24.72 -4.95
N THR A 174 26.73 25.54 -5.25
CA THR A 174 25.71 25.96 -4.26
C THR A 174 24.93 24.77 -3.73
N ASN A 175 24.52 23.84 -4.58
CA ASN A 175 23.79 22.61 -4.22
C ASN A 175 24.58 21.72 -3.26
N LEU A 176 25.92 21.80 -3.21
CA LEU A 176 26.73 21.06 -2.25
C LEU A 176 26.67 21.65 -0.83
N ALA A 177 26.52 22.97 -0.72
CA ALA A 177 26.61 23.70 0.55
C ALA A 177 25.26 24.18 1.09
N ALA A 178 24.28 24.43 0.22
CA ALA A 178 22.97 24.96 0.60
C ALA A 178 22.04 23.88 1.16
N ARG A 179 21.13 24.26 2.05
CA ARG A 179 20.10 23.36 2.59
C ARG A 179 19.23 22.74 1.48
N VAL A 180 18.98 21.44 1.58
CA VAL A 180 17.99 20.72 0.78
C VAL A 180 16.59 20.96 1.35
N ARG A 181 15.78 21.75 0.64
CA ARG A 181 14.40 22.11 0.99
C ARG A 181 13.39 21.18 0.32
N PHE A 182 13.44 19.89 0.69
CA PHE A 182 12.63 18.84 0.05
C PHE A 182 11.16 18.92 0.46
N ALA A 183 10.86 19.14 1.74
CA ALA A 183 9.49 19.28 2.22
C ALA A 183 8.76 20.46 1.56
N GLU A 184 9.43 21.61 1.43
CA GLU A 184 8.87 22.77 0.74
C GLU A 184 8.64 22.49 -0.76
N ALA A 185 9.55 21.76 -1.39
CA ALA A 185 9.40 21.32 -2.77
C ALA A 185 8.18 20.40 -2.99
N ILE A 186 7.97 19.43 -2.09
CA ILE A 186 6.78 18.56 -2.14
C ILE A 186 5.51 19.37 -1.92
N GLU A 187 5.48 20.29 -0.96
CA GLU A 187 4.35 21.18 -0.71
C GLU A 187 4.02 22.03 -1.95
N ARG A 188 5.05 22.53 -2.66
CA ARG A 188 4.89 23.31 -3.90
C ARG A 188 4.21 22.50 -5.02
N LEU A 189 4.54 21.22 -5.15
CA LEU A 189 3.94 20.31 -6.14
C LEU A 189 2.56 19.78 -5.73
N ALA A 190 2.34 19.64 -4.42
CA ALA A 190 1.07 19.23 -3.84
C ALA A 190 0.00 20.33 -3.93
N SER A 191 0.41 21.60 -3.85
CA SER A 191 -0.49 22.75 -3.91
C SER A 191 -1.04 22.98 -5.32
N ALA A 192 -2.32 23.37 -5.41
CA ALA A 192 -2.90 23.93 -6.62
C ALA A 192 -2.29 25.33 -6.86
N SER A 193 -1.07 25.38 -7.36
CA SER A 193 -0.37 26.62 -7.64
C SER A 193 -1.04 27.35 -8.80
N ALA A 194 -1.33 28.65 -8.65
CA ALA A 194 -1.76 29.49 -9.77
C ALA A 194 -0.60 29.91 -10.70
N THR A 195 0.65 29.53 -10.38
CA THR A 195 1.86 29.95 -11.08
C THR A 195 2.80 28.77 -11.38
N GLY A 196 3.56 28.89 -12.46
CA GLY A 196 4.53 27.87 -12.90
C GLY A 196 3.89 26.66 -13.60
N PRO A 197 4.72 25.68 -14.00
CA PRO A 197 4.28 24.49 -14.73
C PRO A 197 3.13 23.70 -14.09
N SER A 198 3.03 23.70 -12.76
CA SER A 198 1.98 22.96 -12.05
C SER A 198 0.59 23.58 -12.13
N ALA A 199 0.45 24.82 -12.62
CA ALA A 199 -0.84 25.49 -12.74
C ALA A 199 -1.81 24.74 -13.66
N ALA A 200 -1.30 24.10 -14.70
CA ALA A 200 -2.10 23.31 -15.63
C ALA A 200 -2.66 22.01 -15.01
N TRP A 201 -2.13 21.56 -13.88
CA TRP A 201 -2.48 20.25 -13.32
C TRP A 201 -3.74 20.27 -12.44
N GLY A 202 -4.22 21.44 -12.03
CA GLY A 202 -5.44 21.61 -11.22
C GLY A 202 -5.49 20.68 -10.00
N THR A 203 -6.65 20.07 -9.77
CA THR A 203 -6.92 19.12 -8.67
C THR A 203 -6.47 17.67 -8.95
N THR A 204 -5.71 17.44 -10.02
CA THR A 204 -5.24 16.09 -10.38
C THR A 204 -4.48 15.45 -9.20
N PRO A 205 -4.75 14.18 -8.86
CA PRO A 205 -3.98 13.47 -7.85
C PRO A 205 -2.48 13.46 -8.19
N ARG A 206 -1.62 13.67 -7.20
CA ARG A 206 -0.18 13.69 -7.38
C ARG A 206 0.41 12.32 -7.05
N VAL A 207 1.04 11.70 -8.04
CA VAL A 207 1.82 10.47 -7.86
C VAL A 207 3.29 10.81 -7.97
N PHE A 208 4.04 10.49 -6.92
CA PHE A 208 5.49 10.62 -6.87
C PHE A 208 6.10 9.24 -7.04
N LEU A 209 6.92 9.08 -8.07
CA LEU A 209 7.71 7.87 -8.27
C LEU A 209 9.16 8.16 -7.86
N GLU A 210 9.59 7.58 -6.74
CA GLU A 210 10.97 7.67 -6.27
C GLU A 210 11.87 6.81 -7.17
N ILE A 211 12.81 7.47 -7.86
CA ILE A 211 13.76 6.84 -8.76
C ILE A 211 15.02 6.46 -7.98
N GLY A 212 15.16 5.18 -7.65
CA GLY A 212 16.34 4.65 -6.97
C GLY A 212 16.25 3.14 -6.75
N PRO A 213 17.35 2.50 -6.32
CA PRO A 213 17.43 1.06 -6.04
C PRO A 213 16.71 0.65 -4.74
N HIS A 214 16.39 1.61 -3.87
CA HIS A 214 15.61 1.41 -2.65
C HIS A 214 14.98 2.75 -2.22
N PRO A 215 13.75 2.74 -1.68
CA PRO A 215 13.12 3.98 -1.24
C PRO A 215 13.71 4.52 0.05
N VAL A 216 14.02 5.81 0.06
CA VAL A 216 14.45 6.58 1.23
C VAL A 216 13.50 7.75 1.47
N LEU A 217 12.80 8.24 0.43
CA LEU A 217 12.00 9.47 0.47
C LEU A 217 10.49 9.22 0.46
N THR A 218 10.02 8.03 0.07
CA THR A 218 8.58 7.71 0.02
C THR A 218 7.83 8.03 1.31
N ALA A 219 8.41 7.73 2.48
CA ALA A 219 7.80 8.05 3.78
C ALA A 219 7.66 9.56 3.98
N ALA A 220 8.71 10.33 3.69
CA ALA A 220 8.69 11.79 3.80
C ALA A 220 7.66 12.44 2.86
N ILE A 221 7.48 11.89 1.65
CA ILE A 221 6.44 12.34 0.71
C ILE A 221 5.04 11.98 1.23
N ALA A 222 4.86 10.78 1.79
CA ALA A 222 3.58 10.35 2.34
C ALA A 222 3.16 11.20 3.56
N ASP A 223 4.12 11.57 4.41
CA ASP A 223 3.88 12.42 5.58
C ASP A 223 3.48 13.86 5.21
N ALA A 224 3.78 14.31 3.98
CA ALA A 224 3.33 15.60 3.46
C ALA A 224 1.88 15.59 2.96
N ALA A 225 1.23 14.42 2.88
CA ALA A 225 -0.16 14.31 2.45
C ALA A 225 -1.12 14.97 3.46
N ARG A 226 -2.16 15.63 2.95
CA ARG A 226 -3.27 16.15 3.75
C ARG A 226 -4.61 15.58 3.29
N ALA A 227 -5.63 15.67 4.14
CA ALA A 227 -6.96 15.13 3.83
C ALA A 227 -7.56 15.74 2.55
N ASP A 228 -7.32 17.02 2.30
CA ASP A 228 -7.73 17.78 1.11
C ASP A 228 -6.81 17.58 -0.09
N ARG A 229 -5.60 17.05 0.11
CA ARG A 229 -4.55 16.89 -0.90
C ARG A 229 -3.81 15.57 -0.70
N PRO A 230 -4.43 14.43 -1.07
CA PRO A 230 -3.79 13.13 -0.94
C PRO A 230 -2.61 13.03 -1.92
N LEU A 231 -1.46 12.62 -1.40
CA LEU A 231 -0.26 12.32 -2.19
C LEU A 231 -0.05 10.82 -2.23
N ARG A 232 0.40 10.30 -3.37
CA ARG A 232 0.79 8.89 -3.49
C ARG A 232 2.27 8.78 -3.79
N ALA A 233 3.01 8.12 -2.92
CA ALA A 233 4.44 7.87 -3.10
C ALA A 233 4.68 6.40 -3.46
N LEU A 234 5.40 6.17 -4.56
CA LEU A 234 5.75 4.86 -5.10
C LEU A 234 7.27 4.74 -5.18
N ALA A 235 7.79 3.55 -4.91
CA ALA A 235 9.22 3.26 -5.00
C ALA A 235 9.51 2.51 -6.30
N SER A 236 10.51 2.95 -7.09
CA SER A 236 10.86 2.25 -8.33
C SER A 236 11.37 0.83 -8.09
N LEU A 237 12.27 0.65 -7.14
CA LEU A 237 12.87 -0.62 -6.75
C LEU A 237 13.01 -0.71 -5.23
N ARG A 238 13.17 -1.93 -4.70
CA ARG A 238 13.46 -2.17 -3.28
C ARG A 238 14.60 -3.18 -3.13
N ARG A 239 15.63 -2.81 -2.37
CA ARG A 239 16.75 -3.69 -1.98
C ARG A 239 16.28 -5.09 -1.58
N GLY A 240 16.78 -6.10 -2.27
CA GLY A 240 16.49 -7.51 -1.99
C GLY A 240 15.17 -8.02 -2.57
N GLU A 241 14.42 -7.18 -3.28
CA GLU A 241 13.25 -7.58 -4.06
C GLU A 241 13.60 -7.71 -5.55
N ASP A 242 12.78 -8.44 -6.30
CA ASP A 242 12.94 -8.59 -7.75
C ASP A 242 12.57 -7.29 -8.48
N ASP A 243 13.45 -6.83 -9.37
CA ASP A 243 13.27 -5.57 -10.11
C ASP A 243 12.04 -5.62 -11.02
N GLY A 244 11.81 -6.76 -11.69
CA GLY A 244 10.65 -6.94 -12.57
C GLY A 244 9.34 -6.79 -11.80
N ARG A 245 9.26 -7.38 -10.61
CA ARG A 245 8.13 -7.26 -9.71
C ARG A 245 7.93 -5.84 -9.20
N CYS A 246 8.99 -5.18 -8.71
CA CYS A 246 8.88 -3.79 -8.28
C CYS A 246 8.32 -2.91 -9.40
N ILE A 247 8.77 -3.21 -10.64
CA ILE A 247 8.31 -2.49 -11.80
C ILE A 247 6.82 -2.72 -12.07
N THR A 248 6.36 -3.98 -12.05
CA THR A 248 4.94 -4.33 -12.25
C THR A 248 4.04 -3.66 -11.21
N GLU A 249 4.42 -3.70 -9.92
CA GLU A 249 3.65 -3.08 -8.83
C GLU A 249 3.45 -1.57 -9.03
N VAL A 250 4.46 -0.87 -9.55
CA VAL A 250 4.35 0.56 -9.86
C VAL A 250 3.50 0.79 -11.10
N LEU A 251 3.59 -0.05 -12.14
CA LEU A 251 2.72 0.06 -13.31
C LEU A 251 1.26 -0.14 -12.95
N GLU A 252 0.92 -1.16 -12.17
CA GLU A 252 -0.43 -1.39 -11.66
C GLU A 252 -0.91 -0.23 -10.79
N ALA A 253 -0.02 0.28 -9.93
CA ALA A 253 -0.31 1.44 -9.13
C ALA A 253 -0.64 2.67 -10.01
N VAL A 254 0.21 3.01 -10.96
CA VAL A 254 -0.01 4.16 -11.86
C VAL A 254 -1.23 3.93 -12.76
N GLY A 255 -1.44 2.69 -13.22
CA GLY A 255 -2.62 2.22 -13.94
C GLY A 255 -3.90 2.48 -13.15
N ALA A 256 -3.99 2.06 -11.90
CA ALA A 256 -5.15 2.31 -11.04
C ALA A 256 -5.45 3.81 -10.81
N VAL A 257 -4.45 4.69 -10.92
CA VAL A 257 -4.64 6.16 -10.86
C VAL A 257 -5.08 6.73 -12.22
N SER A 258 -4.71 6.07 -13.31
CA SER A 258 -5.08 6.40 -14.69
C SER A 258 -6.45 5.83 -15.08
N ASP A 259 -6.85 4.68 -14.53
CA ASP A 259 -8.16 4.04 -14.68
C ASP A 259 -9.23 4.76 -13.86
N ALA A 260 -8.84 5.52 -12.82
CA ALA A 260 -9.69 6.56 -12.24
C ALA A 260 -10.00 7.71 -13.23
N ARG A 261 -9.44 7.67 -14.44
CA ARG A 261 -9.65 8.59 -15.56
C ARG A 261 -10.04 7.93 -16.88
N ALA A 262 -10.18 6.61 -16.96
CA ALA A 262 -10.52 5.92 -18.20
C ALA A 262 -11.62 4.89 -17.94
N ASP A 263 -12.78 5.14 -18.54
CA ASP A 263 -13.80 4.11 -18.79
C ASP A 263 -13.16 2.99 -19.64
N ASP A 264 -12.82 1.87 -19.00
CA ASP A 264 -12.70 0.56 -19.66
C ASP A 264 -13.09 -0.56 -18.66
N PRO A 265 -14.10 -1.40 -18.96
CA PRO A 265 -14.54 -2.46 -18.06
C PRO A 265 -13.58 -3.65 -18.17
N GLY A 266 -12.48 -3.59 -17.41
CA GLY A 266 -11.60 -4.74 -17.22
C GLY A 266 -12.27 -5.86 -16.42
N ASP A 267 -12.12 -7.09 -16.91
CA ASP A 267 -12.67 -8.34 -16.36
C ASP A 267 -12.14 -8.59 -14.92
N ALA A 268 -13.02 -8.64 -13.91
CA ALA A 268 -12.63 -8.96 -12.53
C ALA A 268 -12.37 -10.46 -12.29
N ARG A 269 -12.28 -11.25 -13.37
CA ARG A 269 -11.54 -12.52 -13.36
C ARG A 269 -10.04 -12.38 -13.10
N ALA A 270 -9.48 -11.19 -12.92
CA ALA A 270 -8.09 -11.05 -12.44
C ALA A 270 -7.96 -11.53 -10.96
N ASP A 271 -6.89 -12.23 -10.61
CA ASP A 271 -6.58 -12.64 -9.22
C ASP A 271 -6.61 -11.42 -8.27
N ASP A 272 -6.83 -11.61 -6.96
CA ASP A 272 -6.72 -10.49 -5.99
C ASP A 272 -5.35 -9.82 -6.23
N PRO A 273 -5.29 -8.55 -6.69
CA PRO A 273 -4.04 -7.91 -7.09
C PRO A 273 -3.07 -7.74 -5.91
N ARG A 274 -3.54 -8.00 -4.69
CA ARG A 274 -2.73 -7.98 -3.47
C ARG A 274 -2.08 -9.32 -3.18
N LEU A 275 -2.48 -10.40 -3.84
CA LEU A 275 -1.99 -11.77 -3.62
C LEU A 275 -0.94 -12.18 -4.65
N ARG A 276 0.11 -12.86 -4.18
CA ARG A 276 1.16 -13.46 -5.01
C ARG A 276 1.52 -14.86 -4.52
N GLU A 277 1.79 -15.78 -5.45
CA GLU A 277 2.41 -17.05 -5.09
C GLU A 277 3.85 -16.84 -4.59
N LEU A 278 4.20 -17.55 -3.51
CA LEU A 278 5.56 -17.73 -3.05
C LEU A 278 6.05 -19.13 -3.43
N SER A 279 7.21 -19.18 -4.07
CA SER A 279 7.96 -20.41 -4.30
C SER A 279 9.27 -20.36 -3.51
N SER A 280 9.49 -21.34 -2.62
CA SER A 280 10.75 -21.50 -1.89
C SER A 280 11.08 -22.98 -1.73
N PRO A 281 12.34 -23.41 -1.97
CA PRO A 281 12.79 -24.76 -1.64
C PRO A 281 12.71 -25.09 -0.13
N ALA A 282 12.56 -24.06 0.72
CA ALA A 282 12.44 -24.21 2.16
C ALA A 282 11.00 -24.56 2.62
N PHE A 283 10.00 -24.44 1.75
CA PHE A 283 8.66 -24.92 2.07
C PHE A 283 8.67 -26.45 2.12
N ALA A 284 7.94 -27.00 3.09
CA ALA A 284 7.75 -28.45 3.16
C ALA A 284 7.18 -28.95 1.83
N ALA A 285 7.62 -30.14 1.40
CA ALA A 285 7.04 -30.79 0.23
C ALA A 285 5.52 -30.84 0.40
N GLY A 286 4.80 -30.36 -0.61
CA GLY A 286 3.34 -30.28 -0.58
C GLY A 286 2.74 -29.07 0.12
N LEU A 287 3.53 -28.03 0.40
CA LEU A 287 3.04 -26.74 0.86
C LEU A 287 3.19 -25.70 -0.25
N ARG A 288 2.08 -25.10 -0.67
CA ARG A 288 2.06 -23.88 -1.50
C ARG A 288 1.62 -22.71 -0.65
N VAL A 289 2.21 -21.54 -0.89
CA VAL A 289 1.94 -20.35 -0.11
C VAL A 289 1.62 -19.22 -1.07
N VAL A 290 0.49 -18.55 -0.86
CA VAL A 290 0.15 -17.29 -1.52
C VAL A 290 0.21 -16.21 -0.45
N GLU A 291 0.99 -15.16 -0.63
CA GLU A 291 1.05 -14.05 0.32
C GLU A 291 0.41 -12.79 -0.24
N GLY A 292 -0.03 -11.91 0.63
CA GLY A 292 -0.46 -10.57 0.25
C GLY A 292 -0.43 -9.59 1.39
N ARG A 293 -1.13 -8.46 1.23
CA ARG A 293 -1.23 -7.44 2.26
C ARG A 293 -2.57 -6.70 2.17
N LEU A 294 -3.22 -6.54 3.32
CA LEU A 294 -4.30 -5.58 3.53
C LEU A 294 -3.70 -4.31 4.11
N ASP A 295 -3.90 -3.17 3.46
CA ASP A 295 -3.36 -1.90 3.94
C ASP A 295 -4.44 -0.82 3.85
N PRO A 296 -5.02 -0.39 4.98
CA PRO A 296 -6.07 0.62 4.99
C PRO A 296 -5.59 1.98 4.44
N ARG A 297 -4.28 2.23 4.39
CA ARG A 297 -3.71 3.44 3.78
C ARG A 297 -3.74 3.38 2.24
N ARG A 298 -3.84 2.19 1.66
CA ARG A 298 -3.85 1.94 0.21
C ARG A 298 -5.23 1.62 -0.33
N THR A 299 -6.10 1.02 0.47
CA THR A 299 -7.43 0.56 0.06
C THR A 299 -8.51 1.13 0.97
N ARG A 300 -9.14 2.23 0.54
CA ARG A 300 -10.12 2.98 1.34
C ARG A 300 -11.39 2.22 1.68
N TYR A 301 -11.84 1.30 0.83
CA TYR A 301 -13.07 0.53 1.07
C TYR A 301 -13.01 -0.30 2.36
N LEU A 302 -11.81 -0.63 2.86
CA LEU A 302 -11.64 -1.34 4.12
C LEU A 302 -12.19 -0.54 5.31
N ASP A 303 -12.29 0.78 5.22
CA ASP A 303 -12.85 1.65 6.27
C ASP A 303 -14.36 1.53 6.43
N ASP A 304 -15.03 1.03 5.38
CA ASP A 304 -16.48 1.01 5.22
C ASP A 304 -17.10 -0.32 5.70
N HIS A 305 -16.31 -1.27 6.18
CA HIS A 305 -16.84 -2.47 6.85
C HIS A 305 -16.47 -2.44 8.33
N ARG A 306 -17.40 -1.96 9.16
CA ARG A 306 -17.20 -1.84 10.61
C ARG A 306 -18.16 -2.71 11.38
N VAL A 307 -17.63 -3.40 12.38
CA VAL A 307 -18.40 -4.25 13.29
C VAL A 307 -18.04 -3.87 14.72
N GLY A 308 -19.02 -3.47 15.51
CA GLY A 308 -18.83 -2.96 16.88
C GLY A 308 -17.89 -1.74 16.92
N GLY A 309 -17.97 -0.86 15.91
CA GLY A 309 -17.12 0.32 15.76
C GLY A 309 -15.68 0.04 15.27
N ALA A 310 -15.23 -1.21 15.24
CA ALA A 310 -13.89 -1.58 14.77
C ALA A 310 -13.87 -1.85 13.26
N ARG A 311 -12.75 -1.56 12.58
CA ARG A 311 -12.53 -1.95 11.19
C ARG A 311 -12.33 -3.47 11.14
N VAL A 312 -13.26 -4.20 10.51
CA VAL A 312 -13.21 -5.65 10.41
C VAL A 312 -13.20 -6.04 8.94
N VAL A 313 -12.28 -6.91 8.54
CA VAL A 313 -12.27 -7.46 7.18
C VAL A 313 -13.49 -8.37 7.01
N ALA A 314 -14.27 -8.12 5.96
CA ALA A 314 -15.52 -8.82 5.72
C ALA A 314 -15.31 -10.34 5.58
N GLY A 315 -16.26 -11.15 6.05
CA GLY A 315 -16.22 -12.60 5.83
C GLY A 315 -16.23 -12.95 4.34
N ALA A 316 -16.94 -12.16 3.54
CA ALA A 316 -16.92 -12.23 2.08
C ALA A 316 -15.51 -11.98 1.51
N GLU A 317 -14.76 -11.03 2.06
CA GLU A 317 -13.38 -10.74 1.63
C GLU A 317 -12.44 -11.90 1.96
N LEU A 318 -12.54 -12.50 3.15
CA LEU A 318 -11.73 -13.67 3.51
C LEU A 318 -12.00 -14.85 2.57
N ALA A 319 -13.27 -15.10 2.25
CA ALA A 319 -13.66 -16.20 1.36
C ALA A 319 -13.22 -15.96 -0.09
N LEU A 320 -13.39 -14.74 -0.62
CA LEU A 320 -12.92 -14.37 -1.96
C LEU A 320 -11.40 -14.35 -2.05
N ALA A 321 -10.67 -13.91 -1.01
CA ALA A 321 -9.21 -13.96 -0.99
C ALA A 321 -8.68 -15.40 -1.00
N ALA A 322 -9.31 -16.31 -0.25
CA ALA A 322 -8.99 -17.74 -0.32
C ALA A 322 -9.27 -18.33 -1.72
N SER A 323 -10.37 -17.92 -2.35
CA SER A 323 -10.73 -18.37 -3.71
C SER A 323 -9.74 -17.85 -4.75
N ALA A 324 -9.37 -16.56 -4.66
CA ALA A 324 -8.36 -15.95 -5.51
C ALA A 324 -7.00 -16.65 -5.37
N ALA A 325 -6.60 -17.03 -4.16
CA ALA A 325 -5.35 -17.76 -3.94
C ALA A 325 -5.32 -19.12 -4.64
N ILE A 326 -6.39 -19.94 -4.55
CA ILE A 326 -6.42 -21.24 -5.24
C ILE A 326 -6.46 -21.06 -6.78
N ARG A 327 -7.11 -19.99 -7.26
CA ARG A 327 -7.22 -19.65 -8.68
C ARG A 327 -5.89 -19.22 -9.28
N GLN A 328 -5.15 -18.37 -8.58
CA GLN A 328 -3.79 -17.97 -8.94
C GLN A 328 -2.86 -19.18 -9.08
N LEU A 329 -3.12 -20.24 -8.32
CA LEU A 329 -2.37 -21.50 -8.38
C LEU A 329 -2.94 -22.51 -9.40
N GLY A 330 -3.87 -22.10 -10.26
CA GLY A 330 -4.46 -22.94 -11.30
C GLY A 330 -5.40 -24.05 -10.80
N LEU A 331 -5.97 -23.92 -9.59
CA LEU A 331 -6.81 -24.95 -8.98
C LEU A 331 -8.32 -24.73 -9.10
N GLY A 332 -8.76 -23.72 -9.86
CA GLY A 332 -10.15 -23.28 -9.90
C GLY A 332 -10.47 -22.27 -8.79
N ALA A 333 -11.76 -22.01 -8.53
CA ALA A 333 -12.19 -20.94 -7.63
C ALA A 333 -13.14 -21.41 -6.50
N ASP A 334 -13.64 -22.64 -6.58
CA ASP A 334 -14.63 -23.14 -5.64
C ASP A 334 -13.99 -23.62 -4.32
N LEU A 335 -14.69 -23.33 -3.22
CA LEU A 335 -14.27 -23.64 -1.87
C LEU A 335 -15.38 -24.36 -1.11
N GLU A 336 -15.02 -25.20 -0.14
CA GLU A 336 -15.96 -25.89 0.73
C GLU A 336 -15.44 -26.01 2.15
N ALA A 337 -16.37 -26.30 3.08
CA ALA A 337 -16.10 -26.46 4.50
C ALA A 337 -15.31 -25.27 5.09
N LEU A 338 -15.69 -24.05 4.73
CA LEU A 338 -15.05 -22.85 5.22
C LEU A 338 -15.49 -22.56 6.67
N THR A 339 -14.53 -22.19 7.51
CA THR A 339 -14.77 -21.71 8.88
C THR A 339 -13.95 -20.46 9.14
N ILE A 340 -14.53 -19.50 9.88
CA ILE A 340 -13.92 -18.21 10.21
C ILE A 340 -13.75 -18.17 11.73
N PRO A 341 -12.69 -18.79 12.27
CA PRO A 341 -12.53 -18.97 13.72
C PRO A 341 -12.25 -17.65 14.46
N THR A 342 -11.66 -16.66 13.78
CA THR A 342 -11.31 -15.37 14.36
C THR A 342 -11.57 -14.25 13.35
N ALA A 343 -12.33 -13.24 13.73
CA ALA A 343 -12.51 -12.03 12.92
C ALA A 343 -11.17 -11.27 12.75
N LEU A 344 -10.89 -10.78 11.55
CA LEU A 344 -9.69 -9.99 11.27
C LEU A 344 -9.99 -8.50 11.51
N VAL A 345 -9.59 -8.00 12.69
CA VAL A 345 -9.67 -6.58 13.03
C VAL A 345 -8.43 -5.87 12.50
N LEU A 346 -8.61 -4.83 11.68
CA LEU A 346 -7.53 -4.20 10.92
C LEU A 346 -7.26 -2.75 11.38
N ALA A 347 -6.38 -2.58 12.35
CA ALA A 347 -5.92 -1.26 12.80
C ALA A 347 -4.90 -0.63 11.84
N GLU A 348 -3.90 -1.42 11.45
CA GLU A 348 -2.81 -1.04 10.54
C GLU A 348 -2.72 -2.02 9.37
N ALA A 349 -1.71 -1.86 8.51
CA ALA A 349 -1.47 -2.82 7.44
C ALA A 349 -1.13 -4.21 7.99
N ALA A 350 -1.81 -5.24 7.49
CA ALA A 350 -1.60 -6.63 7.87
C ALA A 350 -1.12 -7.45 6.66
N PRO A 351 0.08 -8.04 6.71
CA PRO A 351 0.46 -9.12 5.80
C PRO A 351 -0.52 -10.29 5.90
N LEU A 352 -0.83 -10.91 4.77
CA LEU A 352 -1.68 -12.09 4.63
C LEU A 352 -0.87 -13.25 4.07
N GLN A 353 -1.23 -14.47 4.46
CA GLN A 353 -0.77 -15.70 3.85
C GLN A 353 -1.92 -16.70 3.74
N VAL A 354 -2.11 -17.25 2.54
CA VAL A 354 -2.94 -18.43 2.30
C VAL A 354 -2.00 -19.61 2.12
N LEU A 355 -2.06 -20.55 3.05
CA LEU A 355 -1.32 -21.80 3.01
C LEU A 355 -2.20 -22.86 2.38
N LEU A 356 -1.74 -23.48 1.30
CA LEU A 356 -2.37 -24.65 0.70
C LEU A 356 -1.49 -25.85 0.97
N ARG A 357 -2.07 -26.87 1.60
CA ARG A 357 -1.40 -28.16 1.81
C ARG A 357 -1.91 -29.17 0.80
N ASP A 358 -1.03 -30.11 0.44
CA ASP A 358 -1.33 -31.19 -0.51
C ASP A 358 -2.64 -31.89 -0.18
N ALA A 359 -3.27 -32.36 -1.26
CA ALA A 359 -4.57 -33.00 -1.19
C ALA A 359 -4.54 -34.23 -0.28
N ASP A 360 -5.46 -34.29 0.67
CA ASP A 360 -5.88 -35.56 1.23
C ASP A 360 -7.01 -36.15 0.38
N GLU A 361 -7.61 -37.26 0.84
CA GLU A 361 -8.77 -37.88 0.20
C GLU A 361 -9.99 -36.93 0.04
N HIS A 362 -9.97 -35.77 0.70
CA HIS A 362 -10.99 -34.72 0.69
C HIS A 362 -10.49 -33.40 0.05
N GLY A 363 -9.43 -33.44 -0.78
CA GLY A 363 -8.92 -32.27 -1.50
C GLY A 363 -7.87 -31.44 -0.73
N GLN A 364 -7.41 -30.34 -1.34
CA GLN A 364 -6.38 -29.46 -0.78
C GLN A 364 -6.95 -28.64 0.38
N ARG A 365 -6.28 -28.72 1.55
CA ARG A 365 -6.62 -27.90 2.72
C ARG A 365 -6.04 -26.50 2.57
N LEU A 366 -6.82 -25.49 2.93
CA LEU A 366 -6.37 -24.10 2.93
C LEU A 366 -6.51 -23.45 4.30
N GLU A 367 -5.54 -22.62 4.65
CA GLU A 367 -5.55 -21.77 5.85
C GLU A 367 -5.17 -20.35 5.45
N LEU A 368 -6.01 -19.37 5.76
CA LEU A 368 -5.71 -17.95 5.60
C LEU A 368 -5.32 -17.38 6.96
N LEU A 369 -4.09 -16.88 7.04
CA LEU A 369 -3.51 -16.24 8.19
C LEU A 369 -3.22 -14.76 7.88
N ALA A 370 -3.34 -13.92 8.90
CA ALA A 370 -2.94 -12.52 8.84
C ALA A 370 -1.98 -12.22 10.00
N ARG A 371 -1.03 -11.31 9.78
CA ARG A 371 -0.08 -10.89 10.82
C ARG A 371 -0.45 -9.53 11.39
N ALA A 372 -0.74 -9.50 12.69
CA ALA A 372 -0.89 -8.27 13.46
C ALA A 372 0.31 -8.12 14.42
N ALA A 373 0.95 -6.94 14.44
CA ALA A 373 2.20 -6.66 15.15
C ALA A 373 3.31 -7.70 14.85
N GLN A 374 3.38 -8.77 15.63
CA GLN A 374 4.38 -9.84 15.52
C GLN A 374 3.79 -11.27 15.43
N SER A 375 2.48 -11.47 15.48
CA SER A 375 1.85 -12.80 15.50
C SER A 375 0.98 -13.05 14.28
N TRP A 376 1.11 -14.26 13.70
CA TRP A 376 0.16 -14.77 12.71
C TRP A 376 -1.06 -15.34 13.41
N THR A 377 -2.25 -14.89 13.00
CA THR A 377 -3.53 -15.39 13.49
C THR A 377 -4.26 -16.04 12.33
N LEU A 378 -4.86 -17.20 12.60
CA LEU A 378 -5.70 -17.92 11.64
C LEU A 378 -7.09 -17.26 11.58
N HIS A 379 -7.47 -16.83 10.38
CA HIS A 379 -8.74 -16.13 10.15
C HIS A 379 -9.73 -16.93 9.32
N LEU A 380 -9.25 -17.83 8.45
CA LEU A 380 -10.13 -18.72 7.71
C LEU A 380 -9.46 -20.08 7.49
N ARG A 381 -10.22 -21.16 7.66
CA ARG A 381 -9.86 -22.52 7.22
C ARG A 381 -10.85 -22.99 6.19
N GLY A 382 -10.42 -23.83 5.28
CA GLY A 382 -11.31 -24.43 4.29
C GLY A 382 -10.66 -25.52 3.49
N ARG A 383 -11.36 -25.95 2.44
CA ARG A 383 -10.84 -26.85 1.42
C ARG A 383 -11.16 -26.31 0.05
N ARG A 384 -10.29 -26.62 -0.90
CA ARG A 384 -10.66 -26.52 -2.30
C ARG A 384 -11.74 -27.56 -2.56
N ALA A 385 -12.83 -27.09 -3.14
CA ALA A 385 -13.87 -27.95 -3.67
C ALA A 385 -13.37 -28.92 -4.74
N THR A 386 -13.85 -30.17 -4.68
CA THR A 386 -13.70 -31.11 -5.80
C THR A 386 -15.06 -31.34 -6.46
N GLY A 387 -15.07 -31.35 -7.80
CA GLY A 387 -16.29 -31.47 -8.60
C GLY A 387 -17.07 -30.16 -8.80
N THR A 388 -17.81 -30.12 -9.92
CA THR A 388 -18.73 -29.04 -10.26
C THR A 388 -20.10 -29.35 -9.67
N GLU A 389 -20.60 -28.47 -8.81
CA GLU A 389 -21.96 -28.54 -8.33
C GLU A 389 -22.83 -27.64 -9.21
N ALA A 390 -23.87 -28.24 -9.83
CA ALA A 390 -24.82 -27.46 -10.60
C ALA A 390 -25.63 -26.58 -9.65
N ILE A 391 -25.89 -25.34 -10.07
CA ILE A 391 -26.66 -24.36 -9.28
C ILE A 391 -28.13 -24.79 -9.04
N GLY A 392 -28.59 -25.78 -9.81
CA GLY A 392 -29.98 -26.18 -10.04
C GLY A 392 -30.62 -26.94 -8.88
N ALA A 393 -30.99 -26.16 -7.86
CA ALA A 393 -32.03 -26.33 -6.84
C ALA A 393 -31.91 -25.24 -5.76
N LEU A 394 -30.78 -24.49 -5.75
CA LEU A 394 -30.59 -23.42 -4.79
C LEU A 394 -31.50 -22.23 -5.12
N ILE A 395 -31.44 -21.58 -6.28
CA ILE A 395 -32.24 -20.36 -6.47
C ILE A 395 -33.11 -20.48 -7.72
N ASP A 396 -34.34 -20.97 -7.56
CA ASP A 396 -35.39 -20.69 -8.54
C ASP A 396 -35.61 -19.17 -8.62
N ASP A 397 -35.91 -18.64 -9.80
CA ASP A 397 -36.24 -17.23 -9.91
C ASP A 397 -37.61 -16.96 -9.28
N PHE A 398 -37.60 -16.36 -8.09
CA PHE A 398 -38.78 -15.97 -7.34
C PHE A 398 -38.88 -14.45 -7.17
N THR A 399 -38.17 -13.63 -7.97
CA THR A 399 -38.18 -12.16 -7.79
C THR A 399 -39.56 -11.54 -7.92
N ASP A 400 -40.41 -12.13 -8.76
CA ASP A 400 -41.79 -11.69 -8.97
C ASP A 400 -42.81 -12.46 -8.11
N ASP A 401 -42.36 -13.28 -7.15
CA ASP A 401 -43.24 -14.01 -6.25
C ASP A 401 -44.05 -12.99 -5.39
N PRO A 402 -45.39 -12.96 -5.51
CA PRO A 402 -46.23 -12.07 -4.71
C PRO A 402 -46.06 -12.25 -3.19
N ALA A 403 -45.53 -13.40 -2.75
CA ALA A 403 -45.22 -13.65 -1.35
C ALA A 403 -44.10 -12.74 -0.82
N LEU A 404 -43.19 -12.22 -1.66
CA LEU A 404 -42.16 -11.23 -1.29
C LEU A 404 -42.74 -9.82 -1.14
N ALA A 405 -43.81 -9.69 -0.36
CA ALA A 405 -44.58 -8.45 -0.26
C ALA A 405 -43.89 -7.34 0.57
N ARG A 406 -43.00 -7.69 1.51
CA ARG A 406 -42.36 -6.70 2.39
C ARG A 406 -41.22 -6.02 1.66
N ARG A 407 -41.25 -4.69 1.62
CA ARG A 407 -40.25 -3.84 0.95
C ARG A 407 -39.74 -2.76 1.93
N PRO A 408 -38.77 -3.09 2.79
CA PRO A 408 -38.23 -2.11 3.72
C PRO A 408 -37.52 -0.97 2.98
N ASP A 409 -37.52 0.21 3.60
CA ASP A 409 -36.66 1.32 3.18
C ASP A 409 -35.20 0.95 3.45
N VAL A 410 -34.35 1.00 2.43
CA VAL A 410 -32.98 0.50 2.53
C VAL A 410 -32.10 1.39 3.41
N ASP A 411 -32.36 2.70 3.44
CA ASP A 411 -31.64 3.61 4.34
C ASP A 411 -32.00 3.37 5.80
N ALA A 412 -33.28 3.12 6.10
CA ALA A 412 -33.73 2.67 7.41
C ALA A 412 -33.10 1.32 7.79
N LEU A 413 -33.06 0.35 6.87
CA LEU A 413 -32.43 -0.95 7.10
C LEU A 413 -30.96 -0.80 7.52
N TYR A 414 -30.18 0.01 6.82
CA TYR A 414 -28.78 0.23 7.18
C TYR A 414 -28.60 0.96 8.52
N ARG A 415 -29.53 1.85 8.91
CA ARG A 415 -29.54 2.44 10.26
C ARG A 415 -29.81 1.38 11.32
N GLU A 416 -30.78 0.50 11.11
CA GLU A 416 -31.10 -0.60 12.01
C GLU A 416 -29.93 -1.60 12.14
N LEU A 417 -29.23 -1.90 11.04
CA LEU A 417 -28.00 -2.70 11.08
C LEU A 417 -26.89 -2.02 11.90
N GLY A 418 -26.72 -0.71 11.75
CA GLY A 418 -25.78 0.09 12.56
C GLY A 418 -26.12 0.06 14.06
N GLU A 419 -27.41 0.15 14.42
CA GLU A 419 -27.86 0.01 15.82
C GLU A 419 -27.54 -1.37 16.41
N ARG A 420 -27.44 -2.41 15.57
CA ARG A 420 -27.00 -3.76 15.95
C ARG A 420 -25.47 -3.91 15.98
N GLY A 421 -24.72 -2.86 15.63
CA GLY A 421 -23.27 -2.84 15.58
C GLY A 421 -22.67 -3.26 14.23
N LEU A 422 -23.44 -3.23 13.14
CA LEU A 422 -22.98 -3.47 11.77
C LEU A 422 -23.00 -2.14 10.99
N ASP A 423 -21.92 -1.37 11.13
CA ASP A 423 -21.78 -0.02 10.59
C ASP A 423 -21.14 -0.07 9.19
N TYR A 424 -21.97 -0.09 8.16
CA TYR A 424 -21.49 -0.12 6.77
C TYR A 424 -21.33 1.31 6.21
N GLY A 425 -20.16 1.60 5.66
CA GLY A 425 -19.87 2.81 4.89
C GLY A 425 -20.24 2.67 3.40
N PRO A 426 -20.06 3.74 2.60
CA PRO A 426 -20.56 3.82 1.23
C PRO A 426 -20.18 2.63 0.34
N ALA A 427 -18.96 2.11 0.43
CA ALA A 427 -18.51 1.00 -0.40
C ALA A 427 -19.30 -0.31 -0.16
N PHE A 428 -19.77 -0.55 1.06
CA PHE A 428 -20.50 -1.77 1.45
C PHE A 428 -22.02 -1.60 1.44
N ARG A 429 -22.54 -0.38 1.25
CA ARG A 429 -23.99 -0.10 1.18
C ARG A 429 -24.53 -0.33 -0.24
N ARG A 430 -24.45 -1.57 -0.73
CA ARG A 430 -24.80 -1.92 -2.12
C ARG A 430 -26.29 -2.15 -2.36
N LEU A 431 -27.08 -2.41 -1.32
CA LEU A 431 -28.51 -2.66 -1.50
C LEU A 431 -29.18 -1.38 -2.01
N ARG A 432 -29.95 -1.50 -3.10
CA ARG A 432 -30.79 -0.43 -3.67
C ARG A 432 -32.27 -0.69 -3.43
N ALA A 433 -32.67 -1.96 -3.44
CA ALA A 433 -34.00 -2.41 -3.05
C ALA A 433 -33.90 -3.80 -2.41
N LEU A 434 -34.83 -4.09 -1.51
CA LEU A 434 -34.97 -5.40 -0.88
C LEU A 434 -36.46 -5.75 -0.82
N SER A 435 -36.81 -6.97 -1.22
CA SER A 435 -38.13 -7.56 -1.05
C SER A 435 -38.01 -8.90 -0.32
N HIS A 436 -38.84 -9.16 0.68
CA HIS A 436 -38.75 -10.40 1.46
C HIS A 436 -40.11 -10.87 2.02
N ASP A 437 -40.19 -12.16 2.38
CA ASP A 437 -41.35 -12.76 3.08
C ASP A 437 -41.04 -13.13 4.54
N GLY A 438 -39.83 -12.78 5.02
CA GLY A 438 -39.31 -13.14 6.34
C GLY A 438 -38.54 -14.47 6.37
N ARG A 439 -38.50 -15.20 5.25
CA ARG A 439 -37.67 -16.39 5.05
C ARG A 439 -36.80 -16.29 3.79
N ARG A 440 -37.34 -15.78 2.70
CA ARG A 440 -36.70 -15.57 1.39
C ARG A 440 -36.53 -14.09 1.12
N PHE A 441 -35.51 -13.72 0.36
CA PHE A 441 -35.29 -12.36 -0.12
C PHE A 441 -34.90 -12.31 -1.59
N ALA A 442 -35.28 -11.21 -2.24
CA ALA A 442 -34.74 -10.73 -3.50
C ALA A 442 -34.26 -9.28 -3.32
N ALA A 443 -33.04 -8.99 -3.76
CA ALA A 443 -32.40 -7.70 -3.62
C ALA A 443 -31.87 -7.19 -4.95
N VAL A 444 -31.96 -5.87 -5.14
CA VAL A 444 -31.30 -5.15 -6.24
C VAL A 444 -30.04 -4.49 -5.68
N LEU A 445 -28.93 -4.67 -6.39
CA LEU A 445 -27.62 -4.14 -6.03
C LEU A 445 -27.27 -2.92 -6.90
N GLY A 446 -26.49 -1.99 -6.37
CA GLY A 446 -25.95 -0.85 -7.14
C GLY A 446 -25.02 -1.31 -8.27
N THR A 447 -24.96 -0.55 -9.37
CA THR A 447 -24.11 -0.83 -10.53
C THR A 447 -22.85 0.06 -10.54
N ALA A 448 -21.87 -0.25 -11.38
CA ALA A 448 -20.58 0.44 -11.43
C ALA A 448 -20.62 1.89 -11.97
N THR A 449 -21.77 2.38 -12.42
CA THR A 449 -21.93 3.72 -13.02
C THR A 449 -22.08 4.84 -11.99
N ASP A 450 -22.12 4.52 -10.70
CA ASP A 450 -22.22 5.52 -9.65
C ASP A 450 -20.83 6.16 -9.39
N ALA A 451 -20.78 7.49 -9.30
CA ALA A 451 -19.51 8.21 -9.14
C ALA A 451 -18.87 7.92 -7.76
N GLY A 452 -17.60 7.49 -7.73
CA GLY A 452 -16.88 7.19 -6.48
C GLY A 452 -16.94 5.72 -6.04
N GLU A 453 -17.43 4.83 -6.90
CA GLU A 453 -17.56 3.39 -6.63
C GLU A 453 -16.20 2.66 -6.51
N PRO A 454 -16.10 1.59 -5.69
CA PRO A 454 -14.88 0.81 -5.52
C PRO A 454 -14.43 0.14 -6.83
N GLY A 455 -13.14 -0.21 -6.93
CA GLY A 455 -12.63 -1.01 -8.05
C GLY A 455 -13.27 -2.41 -8.11
N PRO A 456 -13.11 -3.17 -9.22
CA PRO A 456 -13.81 -4.44 -9.46
C PRO A 456 -13.70 -5.45 -8.31
N TRP A 457 -12.49 -5.63 -7.75
CA TRP A 457 -12.27 -6.50 -6.60
C TRP A 457 -13.09 -6.09 -5.35
N ALA A 458 -13.05 -4.80 -5.01
CA ALA A 458 -13.79 -4.29 -3.87
C ALA A 458 -15.31 -4.35 -4.11
N ARG A 459 -15.78 -4.20 -5.36
CA ARG A 459 -17.19 -4.44 -5.71
C ARG A 459 -17.59 -5.89 -5.57
N ALA A 460 -16.76 -6.85 -6.00
CA ALA A 460 -17.04 -8.27 -5.83
C ALA A 460 -17.24 -8.63 -4.34
N ILE A 461 -16.37 -8.10 -3.48
CA ILE A 461 -16.49 -8.23 -2.02
C ILE A 461 -17.80 -7.61 -1.53
N ALA A 462 -18.05 -6.35 -1.88
CA ALA A 462 -19.21 -5.63 -1.40
C ALA A 462 -20.53 -6.23 -1.88
N ASN A 463 -20.60 -6.74 -3.11
CA ASN A 463 -21.79 -7.39 -3.66
C ASN A 463 -22.07 -8.72 -2.94
N LEU A 464 -21.03 -9.54 -2.70
CA LEU A 464 -21.19 -10.78 -1.94
C LEU A 464 -21.59 -10.50 -0.49
N ASP A 465 -20.96 -9.52 0.15
CA ASP A 465 -21.32 -9.10 1.50
C ASP A 465 -22.74 -8.52 1.58
N ALA A 466 -23.19 -7.78 0.56
CA ALA A 466 -24.56 -7.27 0.50
C ALA A 466 -25.62 -8.38 0.46
N ALA A 467 -25.32 -9.53 -0.16
CA ALA A 467 -26.18 -10.71 -0.07
C ALA A 467 -26.21 -11.28 1.37
N PHE A 468 -25.10 -11.22 2.10
CA PHE A 468 -25.05 -11.60 3.51
C PHE A 468 -25.87 -10.62 4.37
N GLN A 469 -25.72 -9.32 4.13
CA GLN A 469 -26.49 -8.25 4.78
C GLN A 469 -28.00 -8.44 4.56
N ALA A 470 -28.42 -8.79 3.34
CA ALA A 470 -29.82 -9.09 3.03
C ALA A 470 -30.33 -10.31 3.82
N LEU A 471 -29.52 -11.36 4.01
CA LEU A 471 -29.90 -12.49 4.87
C LEU A 471 -29.95 -12.08 6.36
N VAL A 472 -28.99 -11.28 6.84
CA VAL A 472 -28.98 -10.73 8.21
C VAL A 472 -30.21 -9.85 8.48
N SER A 473 -30.74 -9.16 7.48
CA SER A 473 -31.97 -8.36 7.62
C SER A 473 -33.20 -9.21 7.99
N LEU A 474 -33.16 -10.53 7.73
CA LEU A 474 -34.23 -11.46 8.06
C LEU A 474 -34.11 -12.04 9.48
N SER A 475 -33.03 -11.73 10.21
CA SER A 475 -32.86 -12.16 11.60
C SER A 475 -33.65 -11.28 12.56
N GLU A 476 -34.08 -11.86 13.69
CA GLU A 476 -34.65 -11.12 14.80
C GLU A 476 -33.61 -11.06 15.93
N GLY A 477 -33.42 -9.89 16.55
CA GLY A 477 -32.54 -9.74 17.70
C GLY A 477 -31.55 -8.57 17.59
N PRO A 478 -31.03 -8.08 18.74
CA PRO A 478 -30.26 -6.84 18.80
C PRO A 478 -28.78 -7.00 18.42
N GLY A 479 -28.27 -8.21 18.23
CA GLY A 479 -26.85 -8.47 18.02
C GLY A 479 -26.40 -8.38 16.56
N ALA A 480 -25.14 -7.98 16.37
CA ALA A 480 -24.42 -8.13 15.11
C ALA A 480 -24.23 -9.62 14.79
N LEU A 481 -24.77 -10.06 13.65
CA LEU A 481 -24.52 -11.38 13.12
C LEU A 481 -23.36 -11.31 12.12
N VAL A 482 -22.36 -12.17 12.28
CA VAL A 482 -21.18 -12.23 11.40
C VAL A 482 -21.03 -13.63 10.82
N PRO A 483 -20.47 -13.77 9.59
CA PRO A 483 -20.17 -15.07 9.02
C PRO A 483 -19.16 -15.86 9.87
N VAL A 484 -19.50 -17.09 10.24
CA VAL A 484 -18.62 -18.00 10.99
C VAL A 484 -18.31 -19.29 10.24
N ALA A 485 -19.18 -19.70 9.31
CA ALA A 485 -18.93 -20.84 8.43
C ALA A 485 -19.66 -20.69 7.08
N ILE A 486 -19.12 -21.36 6.05
CA ILE A 486 -19.74 -21.50 4.74
C ILE A 486 -19.54 -22.95 4.29
N GLU A 487 -20.63 -23.71 4.07
CA GLU A 487 -20.53 -25.08 3.56
C GLU A 487 -19.88 -25.12 2.18
N ARG A 488 -20.30 -24.25 1.27
CA ARG A 488 -19.78 -24.18 -0.11
C ARG A 488 -19.85 -22.75 -0.66
N LEU A 489 -18.76 -22.31 -1.29
CA LEU A 489 -18.68 -21.11 -2.13
C LEU A 489 -18.32 -21.53 -3.55
N SER A 490 -19.06 -21.02 -4.53
CA SER A 490 -18.74 -21.22 -5.94
C SER A 490 -18.84 -19.91 -6.72
N LEU A 491 -17.92 -19.74 -7.67
CA LEU A 491 -17.76 -18.53 -8.47
C LEU A 491 -17.80 -18.87 -9.98
N PRO A 492 -18.96 -19.20 -10.55
CA PRO A 492 -19.11 -19.47 -11.98
C PRO A 492 -18.90 -18.22 -12.86
N GLY A 493 -19.08 -17.02 -12.31
CA GLY A 493 -18.90 -15.74 -12.98
C GLY A 493 -18.15 -14.73 -12.11
N ASP A 494 -18.27 -13.45 -12.47
CA ASP A 494 -17.63 -12.34 -11.78
C ASP A 494 -18.62 -11.64 -10.82
N PRO A 495 -18.46 -11.77 -9.49
CA PRO A 495 -19.35 -11.13 -8.52
C PRO A 495 -19.40 -9.60 -8.63
N ALA A 496 -18.38 -8.96 -9.22
CA ALA A 496 -18.34 -7.51 -9.39
C ALA A 496 -19.40 -6.99 -10.38
N GLN A 497 -19.93 -7.88 -11.22
CA GLN A 497 -20.97 -7.59 -12.21
C GLN A 497 -22.38 -7.85 -11.69
N ALA A 498 -22.52 -8.29 -10.43
CA ALA A 498 -23.80 -8.59 -9.85
C ALA A 498 -24.67 -7.35 -9.72
N THR A 499 -25.90 -7.46 -10.22
CA THR A 499 -26.95 -6.43 -10.13
C THR A 499 -28.12 -6.90 -9.25
N ALA A 500 -28.17 -8.19 -8.94
CA ALA A 500 -29.17 -8.76 -8.05
C ALA A 500 -28.59 -9.81 -7.11
N ALA A 501 -29.24 -9.98 -5.96
CA ALA A 501 -28.98 -11.05 -5.02
C ALA A 501 -30.28 -11.71 -4.57
N ARG A 502 -30.25 -13.03 -4.33
CA ARG A 502 -31.39 -13.80 -3.83
C ARG A 502 -30.90 -14.77 -2.77
N GLY A 503 -31.78 -15.15 -1.85
CA GLY A 503 -31.42 -16.12 -0.82
C GLY A 503 -32.56 -16.45 0.13
N TRP A 504 -32.29 -17.39 1.03
CA TRP A 504 -33.27 -17.80 2.05
C TRP A 504 -32.61 -18.38 3.29
N ILE A 505 -33.37 -18.33 4.38
CA ILE A 505 -33.05 -19.02 5.63
C ILE A 505 -33.39 -20.51 5.47
N ARG A 506 -32.38 -21.37 5.65
CA ARG A 506 -32.54 -22.82 5.84
C ARG A 506 -33.02 -23.12 7.26
N ARG A 507 -32.35 -22.52 8.25
CA ARG A 507 -32.59 -22.75 9.68
C ARG A 507 -32.29 -21.49 10.48
N ARG A 508 -33.06 -21.27 11.55
CA ARG A 508 -32.77 -20.29 12.60
C ARG A 508 -32.14 -21.02 13.77
N GLU A 509 -31.04 -20.52 14.30
CA GLU A 509 -30.35 -21.12 15.43
C GLU A 509 -30.92 -20.59 16.76
N ALA A 510 -30.85 -21.42 17.80
CA ALA A 510 -31.43 -21.09 19.11
C ALA A 510 -30.73 -19.92 19.82
N ASP A 511 -29.48 -19.64 19.45
CA ASP A 511 -28.67 -18.53 19.96
C ASP A 511 -28.91 -17.22 19.21
N GLY A 512 -29.83 -17.20 18.24
CA GLY A 512 -30.10 -16.03 17.38
C GLY A 512 -29.32 -16.01 16.07
N GLY A 513 -28.50 -17.03 15.80
CA GLY A 513 -27.83 -17.21 14.52
C GLY A 513 -28.78 -17.63 13.37
N LEU A 514 -28.25 -17.59 12.14
CA LEU A 514 -28.94 -18.02 10.93
C LEU A 514 -28.05 -18.95 10.10
N LEU A 515 -28.68 -19.98 9.54
CA LEU A 515 -28.12 -20.76 8.44
C LEU A 515 -28.95 -20.49 7.19
N GLY A 516 -28.31 -20.06 6.11
CA GLY A 516 -29.00 -19.78 4.86
C GLY A 516 -28.13 -19.90 3.63
N ASP A 517 -28.77 -19.73 2.48
CA ASP A 517 -28.12 -19.75 1.17
C ASP A 517 -28.34 -18.41 0.49
N VAL A 518 -27.35 -17.98 -0.30
CA VAL A 518 -27.41 -16.76 -1.10
C VAL A 518 -26.77 -16.96 -2.46
N ALA A 519 -27.23 -16.24 -3.48
CA ALA A 519 -26.55 -16.15 -4.77
C ALA A 519 -26.68 -14.76 -5.38
N LEU A 520 -25.73 -14.46 -6.26
CA LEU A 520 -25.59 -13.22 -7.02
C LEU A 520 -25.88 -13.47 -8.49
N PHE A 521 -26.56 -12.53 -9.13
CA PHE A 521 -26.96 -12.61 -10.54
C PHE A 521 -26.63 -11.31 -11.28
N ASP A 522 -26.37 -11.45 -12.58
CA ASP A 522 -26.37 -10.32 -13.52
C ASP A 522 -27.81 -9.97 -13.99
N ASP A 523 -27.91 -8.95 -14.85
CA ASP A 523 -29.18 -8.51 -15.45
C ASP A 523 -29.83 -9.56 -16.36
N ALA A 524 -29.04 -10.54 -16.85
CA ALA A 524 -29.56 -11.65 -17.65
C ALA A 524 -30.06 -12.82 -16.78
N GLY A 525 -29.97 -12.72 -15.46
CA GLY A 525 -30.32 -13.81 -14.53
C GLY A 525 -29.26 -14.93 -14.50
N THR A 526 -28.08 -14.70 -15.05
CA THR A 526 -26.95 -15.63 -14.94
C THR A 526 -26.35 -15.50 -13.56
N ALA A 527 -26.16 -16.64 -12.88
CA ALA A 527 -25.52 -16.62 -11.58
C ALA A 527 -24.01 -16.40 -11.70
N LEU A 528 -23.51 -15.47 -10.89
CA LEU A 528 -22.11 -15.06 -10.86
C LEU A 528 -21.36 -15.65 -9.65
N ALA A 529 -22.06 -15.80 -8.53
CA ALA A 529 -21.56 -16.44 -7.32
C ALA A 529 -22.71 -17.03 -6.51
N TRP A 530 -22.43 -18.08 -5.75
CA TRP A 530 -23.38 -18.59 -4.77
C TRP A 530 -22.69 -19.18 -3.56
N VAL A 531 -23.38 -19.09 -2.44
CA VAL A 531 -22.97 -19.57 -1.13
C VAL A 531 -24.08 -20.45 -0.59
N ARG A 532 -23.72 -21.70 -0.29
CA ARG A 532 -24.58 -22.65 0.41
C ARG A 532 -24.12 -22.77 1.85
N GLY A 533 -25.10 -22.84 2.75
CA GLY A 533 -24.85 -23.06 4.17
C GLY A 533 -23.99 -21.97 4.79
N LEU A 534 -24.32 -20.71 4.51
CA LEU A 534 -23.78 -19.56 5.21
C LEU A 534 -24.32 -19.56 6.64
N GLU A 535 -23.43 -19.80 7.60
CA GLU A 535 -23.71 -19.72 9.02
C GLU A 535 -23.31 -18.34 9.54
N LEU A 536 -24.30 -17.63 10.07
CA LEU A 536 -24.20 -16.32 10.69
C LEU A 536 -24.46 -16.47 12.18
N ALA A 537 -23.51 -16.08 13.02
CA ALA A 537 -23.64 -16.19 14.48
C ALA A 537 -23.53 -14.82 15.16
N PRO A 538 -24.15 -14.64 16.34
CA PRO A 538 -23.97 -13.44 17.15
C PRO A 538 -22.49 -13.22 17.50
N LEU A 539 -22.01 -12.01 17.31
CA LEU A 539 -20.66 -11.64 17.69
C LEU A 539 -20.51 -11.67 19.22
N THR A 540 -19.79 -12.68 19.73
CA THR A 540 -19.55 -12.87 21.17
C THR A 540 -18.12 -12.48 21.55
N GLY A 541 -17.88 -11.17 21.69
CA GLY A 541 -16.59 -10.61 22.08
C GLY A 541 -15.52 -10.75 20.98
N LEU A 542 -15.00 -9.62 20.50
CA LEU A 542 -13.85 -9.61 19.58
C LEU A 542 -12.61 -10.13 20.34
N ARG A 543 -12.40 -11.46 20.33
CA ARG A 543 -11.22 -12.08 20.92
C ARG A 543 -10.04 -11.93 19.97
N THR A 544 -9.06 -11.11 20.33
CA THR A 544 -7.70 -11.17 19.76
C THR A 544 -7.05 -12.48 20.24
N SER A 545 -7.24 -13.56 19.49
CA SER A 545 -6.67 -14.87 19.84
C SER A 545 -5.19 -14.91 19.45
N ALA A 546 -4.33 -15.14 20.44
CA ALA A 546 -2.98 -15.63 20.25
C ALA A 546 -3.04 -17.16 20.33
N ALA A 547 -2.81 -17.84 19.21
CA ALA A 547 -2.67 -19.29 19.16
C ALA A 547 -1.19 -19.68 19.00
N GLU A 548 -0.85 -20.86 19.53
CA GLU A 548 0.49 -21.35 19.81
C GLU A 548 1.42 -21.54 18.59
N LEU A 549 2.72 -21.54 18.90
CA LEU A 549 3.80 -20.92 18.14
C LEU A 549 4.60 -21.89 17.25
N ILE A 550 5.12 -21.38 16.12
CA ILE A 550 6.44 -21.76 15.60
C ILE A 550 7.22 -20.46 15.34
N GLU A 551 8.35 -20.31 16.01
CA GLU A 551 9.28 -19.19 15.86
C GLU A 551 10.57 -19.68 15.19
N ALA A 552 11.03 -19.02 14.12
CA ALA A 552 12.37 -19.26 13.58
C ALA A 552 13.39 -18.47 14.42
N ARG A 553 14.02 -19.13 15.40
CA ARG A 553 15.13 -18.55 16.18
C ARG A 553 16.48 -18.85 15.54
N TRP A 554 17.22 -17.80 15.23
CA TRP A 554 18.61 -17.91 14.81
C TRP A 554 19.51 -18.08 16.03
N GLN A 555 20.14 -19.25 16.16
CA GLN A 555 21.13 -19.51 17.19
C GLN A 555 22.53 -19.50 16.57
N ARG A 556 23.44 -18.71 17.14
CA ARG A 556 24.84 -18.65 16.69
C ARG A 556 25.53 -19.97 17.07
N VAL A 557 25.89 -20.76 16.07
CA VAL A 557 26.64 -22.01 16.28
C VAL A 557 28.13 -21.68 16.28
N SER A 558 28.86 -22.14 17.30
CA SER A 558 30.33 -22.03 17.34
C SER A 558 30.93 -22.76 16.14
N PRO A 559 31.86 -22.15 15.40
CA PRO A 559 32.35 -22.72 14.15
C PRO A 559 33.15 -24.00 14.41
N GLY A 560 32.65 -25.13 13.91
CA GLY A 560 33.45 -26.35 13.75
C GLY A 560 34.55 -26.18 12.69
N PRO A 561 35.53 -27.09 12.62
CA PRO A 561 36.72 -26.93 11.78
C PRO A 561 36.35 -26.93 10.29
N ARG A 562 36.75 -25.87 9.58
CA ARG A 562 36.50 -25.68 8.14
C ARG A 562 37.29 -26.68 7.29
N ARG A 563 36.65 -27.23 6.26
CA ARG A 563 37.32 -27.82 5.09
C ARG A 563 36.84 -27.14 3.79
N GLY A 564 37.80 -26.83 2.93
CA GLY A 564 37.65 -26.75 1.48
C GLY A 564 37.20 -25.40 0.92
N ALA A 565 38.11 -24.73 0.22
CA ALA A 565 37.87 -23.44 -0.43
C ALA A 565 37.26 -23.57 -1.84
N ALA A 566 36.34 -22.68 -2.17
CA ALA A 566 36.38 -21.85 -3.38
C ALA A 566 35.76 -20.49 -3.04
N ARG A 567 36.42 -19.42 -3.49
CA ARG A 567 36.19 -18.02 -3.09
C ARG A 567 35.23 -17.34 -4.05
N VAL A 568 34.28 -16.55 -3.52
CA VAL A 568 33.86 -15.26 -4.10
C VAL A 568 33.71 -14.28 -2.94
N TRP A 569 34.30 -13.09 -3.09
CA TRP A 569 34.35 -12.03 -2.10
C TRP A 569 33.28 -10.96 -2.41
N LEU A 570 32.70 -10.41 -1.33
CA LEU A 570 31.92 -9.17 -1.26
C LEU A 570 32.82 -7.92 -1.35
N ILE A 571 32.20 -6.78 -1.70
CA ILE A 571 32.42 -5.36 -1.32
C ILE A 571 32.23 -4.49 -2.59
N GLY A 572 31.52 -3.36 -2.61
CA GLY A 572 30.89 -2.55 -1.57
C GLY A 572 30.04 -1.44 -2.19
N ASP A 573 29.24 -0.81 -1.34
CA ASP A 573 28.31 0.29 -1.61
C ASP A 573 29.05 1.63 -1.52
N ASP A 574 28.96 2.40 -2.61
CA ASP A 574 28.73 3.85 -2.64
C ASP A 574 27.88 4.10 -3.91
N ASP A 575 26.56 3.86 -3.82
CA ASP A 575 25.55 4.44 -4.73
C ASP A 575 24.33 4.98 -3.96
#